data_AF-A0A1L9SRB8-F1
#
_entry.id   AF-A0A1L9SRB8-F1
#
_cell.length_a   1.000
_cell.length_b   1.000
_cell.length_c   1.000
_cell.angle_alpha   90.00
_cell.angle_beta   90.00
_cell.angle_gamma   90.00
#
_symmetry.space_group_name_H-M   'P 1'
#
loop_
_entity.id
_entity.type
_entity.pdbx_description
1 polymer ?
#
loop_
_entity_poly.entity_id
_entity_poly.type
_entity_poly.pdbx_seq_one_letter_code
_entity_poly.pdbx_strand_id
1 'polypeptide(L)'
;DPLFSVCWSRQSCGSCLAGDFACSWCPFSSTCVPNRARLAIFAPLSSSQVCPLGSQERWELRALPLGCHVSTITVMTVLGTVCFILASLGLAVLSVW
;
A
#
# COMPACT_ATOMS: atom_id res chain seq x y z
N ASP A 1 4.86 -13.38 17.76
CA ASP A 1 3.61 -13.41 16.96
C ASP A 1 3.66 -14.52 15.91
N PRO A 2 2.73 -15.49 15.92
CA PRO A 2 2.70 -16.57 14.94
C PRO A 2 2.49 -16.08 13.50
N LEU A 3 1.83 -14.92 13.31
CA LEU A 3 1.68 -14.30 12.00
C LEU A 3 3.02 -13.82 11.41
N PHE A 4 3.97 -13.42 12.26
CA PHE A 4 5.27 -12.94 11.81
C PHE A 4 6.06 -14.06 11.15
N SER A 5 6.15 -15.25 11.77
CA SER A 5 6.88 -16.38 11.20
C SER A 5 6.26 -16.88 9.89
N VAL A 6 4.92 -16.87 9.78
CA VAL A 6 4.21 -17.26 8.56
C VAL A 6 4.48 -16.26 7.44
N CYS A 7 4.26 -14.95 7.65
CA CYS A 7 4.54 -13.95 6.63
C CYS A 7 6.03 -13.97 6.25
N TRP A 8 6.94 -13.97 7.23
CA TRP A 8 8.39 -13.91 7.00
C TRP A 8 8.94 -15.11 6.22
N SER A 9 8.34 -16.30 6.36
CA SER A 9 8.73 -17.48 5.58
C SER A 9 8.49 -17.33 4.08
N ARG A 10 7.58 -16.43 3.67
CA ARG A 10 7.21 -16.21 2.27
C ARG A 10 8.16 -15.18 1.65
N GLN A 11 9.14 -15.64 0.88
CA GLN A 11 10.17 -14.81 0.23
C GLN A 11 9.81 -14.33 -1.18
N SER A 12 8.55 -14.48 -1.59
CA SER A 12 8.08 -13.97 -2.88
C SER A 12 6.84 -13.11 -2.67
N CYS A 13 6.70 -12.09 -3.50
CA CYS A 13 5.54 -11.20 -3.42
C CYS A 13 4.22 -11.97 -3.62
N GLY A 14 4.16 -12.84 -4.63
CA GLY A 14 2.94 -13.61 -4.94
C GLY A 14 2.53 -14.53 -3.80
N SER A 15 3.50 -15.24 -3.20
CA SER A 15 3.22 -16.08 -2.04
C SER A 15 2.84 -15.24 -0.83
N CYS A 16 3.54 -14.14 -0.54
CA CYS A 16 3.22 -13.23 0.57
C CYS A 16 1.78 -12.69 0.47
N LEU A 17 1.34 -12.43 -0.77
CA LEU A 17 0.03 -11.87 -1.09
C LEU A 17 -1.00 -12.95 -1.52
N ALA A 18 -0.89 -14.20 -1.07
CA ALA A 18 -1.78 -15.26 -1.56
C ALA A 18 -3.23 -15.24 -1.01
N GLY A 19 -3.66 -14.23 -0.24
CA GLY A 19 -5.04 -14.18 0.29
C GLY A 19 -5.24 -14.72 1.71
N ASP A 20 -4.32 -15.55 2.19
CA ASP A 20 -4.56 -16.32 3.42
C ASP A 20 -4.48 -15.48 4.70
N PHE A 21 -3.64 -14.44 4.71
CA PHE A 21 -3.31 -13.66 5.91
C PHE A 21 -3.06 -12.19 5.58
N ALA A 22 -3.21 -11.32 6.57
CA ALA A 22 -2.89 -9.90 6.48
C ALA A 22 -1.37 -9.67 6.45
N CYS A 23 -0.70 -10.12 5.39
CA CYS A 23 0.72 -9.86 5.12
C CYS A 23 0.85 -8.75 4.07
N SER A 24 1.99 -8.05 4.09
CA SER A 24 2.38 -7.08 3.08
C SER A 24 3.83 -7.28 2.68
N TRP A 25 4.14 -6.93 1.44
CA TRP A 25 5.44 -7.14 0.83
C TRP A 25 6.20 -5.81 0.71
N CYS A 26 7.41 -5.78 1.26
CA CYS A 26 8.36 -4.68 1.12
C CYS A 26 9.31 -5.01 -0.05
N PRO A 27 9.17 -4.38 -1.23
CA PRO A 27 9.91 -4.80 -2.42
C PRO A 27 11.41 -4.51 -2.35
N PHE A 28 11.80 -3.47 -1.63
CA PHE A 28 13.17 -2.98 -1.62
C PHE A 28 14.05 -3.80 -0.68
N SER A 29 13.52 -4.19 0.49
CA SER A 29 14.12 -5.18 1.37
C SER A 29 13.79 -6.64 1.01
N SER A 30 12.89 -6.87 0.04
CA SER A 30 12.41 -8.21 -0.35
C SER A 30 11.92 -9.06 0.83
N THR A 31 11.20 -8.41 1.76
CA THR A 31 10.70 -9.06 2.98
C THR A 31 9.18 -9.00 3.07
N CYS A 32 8.59 -10.07 3.61
CA CYS A 32 7.16 -10.16 3.88
C CYS A 32 6.92 -9.93 5.37
N VAL A 33 6.09 -8.95 5.69
CA VAL A 33 5.83 -8.49 7.06
C VAL A 33 4.34 -8.52 7.38
N PRO A 34 3.95 -8.83 8.64
CA PRO A 34 2.56 -8.82 9.04
C PRO A 34 2.02 -7.38 9.10
N ASN A 35 0.83 -7.18 8.56
CA ASN A 35 0.16 -5.90 8.49
C ASN A 35 -1.14 -5.94 9.30
N ARG A 36 -1.19 -5.21 10.40
CA ARG A 36 -2.38 -5.14 11.26
C ARG A 36 -3.35 -4.03 10.86
N ALA A 37 -3.05 -3.27 9.82
CA ALA A 37 -3.96 -2.23 9.35
C ALA A 37 -5.24 -2.87 8.80
N ARG A 38 -6.40 -2.32 9.16
CA ARG A 38 -7.71 -2.76 8.64
C ARG A 38 -7.79 -2.68 7.11
N LEU A 39 -7.09 -1.71 6.55
CA LEU A 39 -6.95 -1.52 5.11
C LEU A 39 -5.46 -1.57 4.80
N ALA A 40 -5.02 -2.67 4.20
CA ALA A 40 -3.61 -2.95 3.98
C ALA A 40 -2.92 -1.87 3.10
N ILE A 41 -3.70 -1.16 2.27
CA ILE A 41 -3.29 -0.01 1.44
C ILE A 41 -2.93 1.22 2.29
N PHE A 42 -3.58 1.41 3.44
CA PHE A 42 -3.32 2.55 4.34
C PHE A 42 -2.38 2.22 5.49
N ALA A 43 -1.83 1.00 5.51
CA ALA A 43 -0.78 0.61 6.43
C ALA A 43 0.39 1.59 6.52
N PRO A 44 0.91 2.16 5.42
CA PRO A 44 1.94 3.18 5.52
C PRO A 44 1.50 4.39 6.34
N LEU A 45 0.23 4.82 6.27
CA LEU A 45 -0.26 5.93 7.08
C LEU A 45 -0.42 5.55 8.56
N SER A 46 -0.80 4.30 8.84
CA SER A 46 -1.02 3.80 10.20
C SER A 46 0.28 3.53 10.96
N SER A 47 1.35 3.15 10.29
CA SER A 47 2.65 2.88 10.93
C SER A 47 3.82 3.18 10.00
N SER A 48 4.78 3.96 10.52
CA SER A 48 6.00 4.34 9.80
C SER A 48 7.07 3.24 9.78
N GLN A 49 6.94 2.21 10.63
CA GLN A 49 7.90 1.11 10.81
C GLN A 49 7.37 -0.24 10.30
N VAL A 50 6.55 -0.26 9.25
CA VAL A 50 6.06 -1.53 8.66
C VAL A 50 7.20 -2.30 7.99
N CYS A 51 8.07 -1.61 7.25
CA CYS A 51 9.23 -2.20 6.58
C CYS A 51 10.52 -1.95 7.38
N PRO A 52 11.52 -2.83 7.26
CA PRO A 52 12.79 -2.72 8.01
C PRO A 52 13.60 -1.45 7.69
N LEU A 53 13.52 -0.90 6.47
CA LEU A 53 14.12 0.39 6.12
C LEU A 53 13.24 1.61 6.47
N GLY A 54 12.10 1.40 7.13
CA GLY A 54 11.25 2.48 7.66
C GLY A 54 10.62 3.36 6.59
N SER A 55 10.73 4.69 6.75
CA SER A 55 9.99 5.70 5.99
C SER A 55 10.32 5.76 4.49
N GLN A 56 11.49 5.28 4.08
CA GLN A 56 11.92 5.30 2.67
C GLN A 56 11.21 4.23 1.83
N GLU A 57 10.97 3.04 2.40
CA GLU A 57 10.32 1.92 1.71
C GLU A 57 8.81 1.87 1.93
N ARG A 58 8.32 2.60 2.94
CA ARG A 58 6.93 2.62 3.38
C ARG A 58 5.93 2.82 2.23
N TRP A 59 6.25 3.71 1.30
CA TRP A 59 5.35 4.12 0.22
C TRP A 59 5.35 3.16 -0.98
N GLU A 60 6.39 2.33 -1.08
CA GLU A 60 6.51 1.25 -2.08
C GLU A 60 5.94 -0.08 -1.58
N LEU A 61 5.29 -0.08 -0.40
CA LEU A 61 4.64 -1.26 0.15
C LEU A 61 3.57 -1.80 -0.82
N ARG A 62 3.61 -3.13 -1.04
CA ARG A 62 2.63 -3.89 -1.80
C ARG A 62 1.75 -4.67 -0.84
N ALA A 63 0.44 -4.56 -1.01
CA ALA A 63 -0.51 -5.08 -0.06
C ALA A 63 -1.70 -5.74 -0.75
N LEU A 64 -2.34 -6.65 -0.03
CA LEU A 64 -3.56 -7.31 -0.48
C LEU A 64 -4.75 -6.34 -0.31
N PRO A 65 -5.11 -5.62 -1.39
CA PRO A 65 -5.77 -6.25 -2.54
C PRO A 65 -5.17 -5.91 -3.91
N LEU A 66 -4.10 -5.11 -3.97
CA LEU A 66 -3.55 -4.54 -5.21
C LEU A 66 -2.54 -5.48 -5.89
N GLY A 67 -2.13 -6.54 -5.19
CA GLY A 67 -1.23 -7.56 -5.69
C GLY A 67 0.21 -7.06 -5.80
N CYS A 68 0.97 -7.72 -6.67
CA CYS A 68 2.42 -7.51 -6.78
C CYS A 68 2.85 -6.42 -7.74
N HIS A 69 1.95 -5.82 -8.52
CA HIS A 69 2.34 -4.88 -9.57
C HIS A 69 2.02 -3.43 -9.25
N VAL A 70 1.26 -3.17 -8.18
CA VAL A 70 0.76 -1.84 -7.86
C VAL A 70 1.24 -1.45 -6.47
N SER A 71 1.94 -0.32 -6.38
CA SER A 71 2.41 0.22 -5.10
C SER A 71 1.40 1.19 -4.50
N THR A 72 1.52 1.43 -3.20
CA THR A 72 0.62 2.36 -2.49
C THR A 72 0.71 3.79 -3.07
N ILE A 73 1.92 4.21 -3.52
CA ILE A 73 2.10 5.47 -4.25
C ILE A 73 1.21 5.53 -5.47
N THR A 74 1.19 4.50 -6.30
CA THR A 74 0.45 4.54 -7.57
C THR A 74 -1.04 4.77 -7.31
N VAL A 75 -1.61 4.09 -6.31
CA VAL A 75 -3.01 4.26 -5.92
C VAL A 75 -3.27 5.67 -5.40
N MET A 76 -2.40 6.17 -4.54
CA MET A 76 -2.55 7.50 -3.96
C MET A 76 -2.45 8.60 -5.03
N THR A 77 -1.54 8.43 -6.00
CA THR A 77 -1.40 9.35 -7.14
C THR A 77 -2.64 9.32 -8.01
N VAL A 78 -3.13 8.14 -8.41
CA VAL A 78 -4.35 8.03 -9.25
C VAL A 78 -5.54 8.65 -8.53
N LEU A 79 -5.73 8.36 -7.24
CA LEU A 79 -6.81 8.93 -6.45
C LEU A 79 -6.69 10.46 -6.37
N GLY A 80 -5.48 10.98 -6.12
CA GLY A 80 -5.20 12.41 -6.10
C GLY A 80 -5.49 13.08 -7.44
N THR A 81 -5.08 12.46 -8.55
CA THR A 81 -5.33 12.96 -9.91
C THR A 81 -6.83 13.03 -10.21
N VAL A 82 -7.60 11.98 -9.91
CA VAL A 82 -9.05 11.97 -10.13
C VAL A 82 -9.74 13.06 -9.31
N CYS A 83 -9.43 13.18 -8.02
CA CYS A 83 -9.99 14.24 -7.17
C CYS A 83 -9.63 15.64 -7.68
N PHE A 84 -8.38 15.84 -8.13
CA PHE A 84 -7.93 17.12 -8.66
C PHE A 84 -8.68 17.51 -9.95
N ILE A 85 -8.89 16.55 -10.85
CA ILE A 85 -9.65 16.78 -12.10
C ILE A 85 -11.11 17.12 -11.79
N LEU A 86 -11.75 16.39 -10.88
CA LEU A 86 -13.14 16.68 -10.49
C LEU A 86 -13.27 18.05 -9.83
N ALA A 87 -12.32 18.43 -8.97
CA ALA A 87 -12.30 19.73 -8.32
C ALA A 87 -12.06 20.86 -9.32
N SER A 88 -11.13 20.70 -10.27
CA SER A 88 -10.85 21.73 -11.28
C SER A 88 -12.02 21.92 -12.25
N LEU A 89 -12.68 20.83 -12.66
CA LEU A 89 -13.92 20.89 -13.45
C LEU A 89 -15.05 21.56 -12.66
N GLY A 90 -15.25 21.19 -11.41
CA GLY A 90 -16.28 21.81 -10.55
C GLY A 90 -16.06 23.31 -10.38
N LEU A 91 -14.82 23.72 -10.11
CA LEU A 91 -14.44 25.14 -10.01
C LEU A 91 -14.63 25.88 -11.34
N ALA A 92 -14.25 25.26 -12.46
CA ALA A 92 -14.46 25.85 -13.78
C ALA A 92 -15.95 26.09 -14.07
N VAL A 93 -16.81 25.11 -13.79
CA VAL A 93 -18.27 25.26 -13.92
C VAL A 93 -18.77 26.39 -13.02
N LEU A 94 -18.37 26.43 -11.74
CA LEU A 94 -18.78 27.49 -10.82
C LEU A 94 -18.28 28.88 -11.21
N SER A 95 -17.15 28.97 -11.92
CA SER A 95 -16.62 30.26 -12.39
C SER A 95 -17.32 30.80 -13.64
N VAL A 96 -18.03 29.93 -14.37
CA VAL A 96 -18.76 30.29 -15.60
C VAL A 96 -20.22 30.67 -15.31
N TRP A 97 -20.78 30.21 -14.19
CA TRP A 97 -22.13 30.54 -13.71
C TRP A 97 -22.10 31.72 -12.74
#